data_AF-A0A0F9CM87-F1
#
_entry.id   AF-A0A0F9CM87-F1
#
_cell.length_a   1.000
_cell.length_b   1.000
_cell.length_c   1.000
_cell.angle_alpha   90.00
_cell.angle_beta   90.00
_cell.angle_gamma   90.00
#
_symmetry.space_group_name_H-M   'P 1'
#
loop_
_entity.id
_entity.type
_entity.pdbx_description
1 polymer ?
#
loop_
_entity_poly.entity_id
_entity_poly.type
_entity_poly.pdbx_seq_one_letter_code
_entity_poly.pdbx_strand_id
1 'polypeptide(L)' 'MTKTSKYYGVSFSSKADWGEEGWFASMKLPKFFHKWIKVCKTEREAAIAVDLKLIESGMEPKNILKSKLKR' A
#
# COMPACT_ATOMS: atom_id res chain seq x y z
N MET A 1 -19.42 5.79 5.21
CA MET A 1 -18.17 6.52 5.53
C MET A 1 -17.02 5.86 4.79
N THR A 2 -16.41 6.53 3.83
CA THR A 2 -15.26 5.97 3.08
C THR A 2 -14.02 6.13 3.96
N LYS A 3 -13.45 5.03 4.48
CA LYS A 3 -12.19 5.11 5.23
C LYS A 3 -11.08 5.46 4.26
N THR A 4 -10.66 6.72 4.22
CA THR A 4 -9.49 7.18 3.45
C THR A 4 -8.22 6.87 4.24
N SER A 5 -7.28 6.17 3.61
CA SER A 5 -5.98 5.91 4.23
C SER A 5 -5.11 7.16 4.26
N LYS A 6 -4.25 7.28 5.28
CA LYS A 6 -3.19 8.30 5.33
C LYS A 6 -1.89 7.87 4.61
N TYR A 7 -1.77 6.61 4.21
CA TYR A 7 -0.56 6.06 3.60
C TYR A 7 -0.63 6.03 2.08
N TYR A 8 0.49 6.32 1.43
CA TYR A 8 0.62 6.24 -0.02
C TYR A 8 0.33 4.82 -0.51
N GLY A 9 -0.55 4.71 -1.50
CA GLY A 9 -0.88 3.43 -2.13
C GLY A 9 -1.77 2.52 -1.30
N VAL A 10 -2.29 2.99 -0.17
CA VAL A 10 -3.18 2.21 0.68
C VAL A 10 -4.62 2.69 0.54
N SER A 11 -5.55 1.75 0.39
CA SER A 11 -6.97 2.05 0.27
C SER A 11 -7.79 0.99 1.01
N PHE A 12 -8.81 1.41 1.76
CA PHE A 12 -9.72 0.46 2.40
C PHE A 12 -10.88 0.14 1.47
N SER A 13 -11.19 -1.15 1.33
CA SER A 13 -12.46 -1.58 0.75
C SER A 13 -13.26 -2.33 1.81
N SER A 14 -14.44 -1.82 2.12
CA SER A 14 -15.49 -2.57 2.84
C SER A 14 -16.36 -3.39 1.89
N LYS A 15 -16.18 -3.24 0.58
CA LYS A 15 -17.01 -3.92 -0.40
C LYS A 15 -16.49 -5.32 -0.65
N ALA A 16 -17.34 -6.28 -0.29
CA ALA A 16 -17.25 -7.71 -0.54
C ALA A 16 -17.27 -8.12 -2.03
N ASP A 17 -17.03 -7.20 -2.98
CA ASP A 17 -16.96 -7.52 -4.41
C ASP A 17 -15.80 -8.48 -4.73
N TRP A 18 -14.84 -8.63 -3.80
CA TRP A 18 -13.68 -9.54 -3.88
C TRP A 18 -13.59 -10.54 -2.69
N GLY A 19 -14.65 -10.68 -1.90
CA GLY A 19 -14.75 -11.71 -0.85
C GLY A 19 -14.23 -11.35 0.55
N GLU A 20 -13.35 -10.36 0.73
CA GLU A 20 -12.85 -9.98 2.07
C GLU A 20 -12.76 -8.45 2.28
N GLU A 21 -13.19 -7.98 3.44
CA GLU A 21 -12.94 -6.60 3.91
C GLU A 21 -11.46 -6.45 4.28
N GLY A 22 -10.82 -5.38 3.81
CA GLY A 22 -9.43 -5.15 4.15
C GLY A 22 -8.81 -3.89 3.58
N TRP A 23 -7.54 -3.71 3.93
CA TRP A 23 -6.68 -2.64 3.46
C TRP A 23 -5.86 -3.13 2.27
N PHE A 24 -6.11 -2.54 1.12
CA PHE A 24 -5.49 -2.86 -0.15
C PHE A 24 -4.18 -2.07 -0.27
N ALA A 25 -3.09 -2.79 -0.53
CA ALA A 25 -1.82 -2.22 -0.92
C ALA A 25 -1.74 -2.21 -2.45
N SER A 26 -1.60 -1.02 -3.01
CA SER A 26 -1.46 -0.78 -4.44
C SER A 26 -0.36 0.24 -4.70
N MET A 27 0.28 0.16 -5.86
CA MET A 27 1.31 1.13 -6.23
C MET A 27 1.11 1.59 -7.66
N LYS A 28 1.16 2.91 -7.86
CA LYS A 28 1.34 3.48 -9.19
C LYS A 28 2.82 3.44 -9.54
N LEU A 29 3.18 2.62 -10.52
CA LEU A 29 4.48 2.67 -11.16
C LEU A 29 4.45 3.73 -12.28
N PRO A 30 5.55 4.48 -12.49
CA PRO A 30 5.61 5.53 -13.51
C PRO A 30 5.45 5.00 -14.96
N LYS A 31 5.59 3.68 -15.18
CA LYS A 31 5.45 3.02 -16.49
C LYS A 31 4.11 2.25 -16.67
N PHE A 32 2.99 2.85 -16.27
CA PHE A 32 1.65 2.53 -16.81
C PHE A 32 0.76 1.44 -16.19
N PHE A 33 1.00 0.89 -14.99
CA PHE A 33 -0.03 0.07 -14.33
C PHE A 33 -0.13 0.32 -12.82
N HIS A 34 -1.37 0.41 -12.35
CA HIS A 34 -1.70 0.19 -10.94
C HIS A 34 -1.39 -1.27 -10.63
N LYS A 35 -0.28 -1.50 -9.92
CA LYS A 35 0.06 -2.84 -9.46
C LYS A 35 -0.64 -3.08 -8.12
N TRP A 36 -1.59 -4.00 -8.12
CA TRP A 36 -2.11 -4.56 -6.88
C TRP A 36 -1.03 -5.42 -6.23
N ILE A 37 -0.79 -5.24 -4.93
CA ILE A 37 0.26 -5.94 -4.19
C ILE A 37 -0.37 -7.05 -3.35
N LYS A 38 -1.23 -6.69 -2.40
CA LYS A 38 -1.99 -7.60 -1.54
C LYS A 38 -3.08 -6.87 -0.75
N VAL A 39 -4.00 -7.63 -0.18
CA VAL A 39 -4.92 -7.18 0.87
C VAL A 39 -4.34 -7.53 2.24
N CYS A 40 -4.49 -6.64 3.21
CA CYS A 40 -4.04 -6.80 4.59
C CYS A 40 -5.17 -6.48 5.56
N LYS A 41 -5.11 -7.07 6.76
CA LYS A 41 -6.12 -6.82 7.81
C LYS A 41 -5.99 -5.42 8.39
N THR A 42 -4.77 -4.87 8.42
CA THR A 42 -4.50 -3.55 8.97
C THR A 42 -3.93 -2.57 7.95
N GLU A 43 -4.22 -1.28 8.17
CA GLU A 43 -3.71 -0.18 7.35
C GLU A 43 -2.17 -0.16 7.33
N ARG A 44 -1.56 -0.43 8.50
CA ARG A 44 -0.11 -0.42 8.68
C ARG A 44 0.58 -1.54 7.90
N GLU A 45 0.02 -2.74 7.89
CA GLU A 45 0.57 -3.86 7.11
C GLU A 45 0.50 -3.58 5.62
N ALA A 46 -0.60 -3.01 5.13
CA ALA A 46 -0.72 -2.58 3.74
C ALA A 46 0.35 -1.53 3.40
N ALA A 47 0.58 -0.55 4.28
CA ALA A 47 1.60 0.47 4.10
C ALA A 47 3.03 -0.10 4.03
N ILE A 48 3.36 -1.07 4.89
CA ILE A 48 4.64 -1.79 4.87
C ILE A 48 4.79 -2.58 3.57
N ALA A 49 3.72 -3.22 3.08
CA ALA A 49 3.75 -3.96 1.83
C ALA A 49 4.06 -3.06 0.62
N VAL A 50 3.47 -1.86 0.58
CA VAL A 50 3.77 -0.86 -0.44
C VAL A 50 5.25 -0.46 -0.37
N ASP A 51 5.78 -0.19 0.83
CA ASP A 51 7.17 0.19 1.00
C ASP A 51 8.15 -0.91 0.59
N LEU A 52 7.90 -2.16 0.99
CA LEU A 52 8.73 -3.29 0.56
C LEU A 52 8.73 -3.43 -0.97
N LYS A 53 7.58 -3.26 -1.61
CA LYS A 53 7.48 -3.33 -3.06
C LYS A 53 8.18 -2.17 -3.76
N LEU A 54 8.16 -0.97 -3.16
CA LEU A 54 8.91 0.18 -3.64
C LEU A 54 10.41 -0.13 -3.62
N ILE A 55 10.91 -0.65 -2.49
CA ILE A 55 12.31 -1.05 -2.32
C ILE A 55 12.70 -2.13 -3.34
N GLU A 56 11.90 -3.18 -3.50
CA GLU A 56 12.13 -4.22 -4.52
C GLU A 56 12.17 -3.66 -5.95
N SER A 57 11.45 -2.56 -6.19
CA SER A 57 11.43 -1.88 -7.49
C SER A 57 12.55 -0.84 -7.64
N GLY A 58 13.47 -0.76 -6.67
CA GLY A 58 14.56 0.21 -6.65
C GLY A 58 14.14 1.65 -6.31
N MET A 59 12.96 1.83 -5.71
CA MET A 59 12.45 3.14 -5.28
C MET A 59 12.50 3.30 -3.77
N GLU A 60 12.55 4.55 -3.33
CA GLU A 60 12.49 4.86 -1.89
C GLU A 60 11.11 4.53 -1.30
N PRO A 61 11.06 3.93 -0.10
CA PRO A 61 9.81 3.74 0.62
C PRO A 61 9.17 5.08 0.96
N LYS A 62 7.83 5.14 0.92
CA LYS A 62 7.05 6.38 1.09
C LYS A 62 6.29 6.46 2.41
N ASN A 63 6.09 5.33 3.09
CA ASN A 63 5.22 5.20 4.25
C ASN A 63 6.03 5.00 5.55
N ILE A 64 6.00 3.79 6.10
CA ILE A 64 6.53 3.40 7.41
C ILE A 64 8.06 3.27 7.36
N LEU A 65 8.60 2.72 6.27
CA LEU A 65 10.03 2.45 6.14
C LEU A 65 10.82 3.68 5.64
N LYS A 66 10.13 4.74 5.18
CA LYS A 66 10.75 6.00 4.75
C LYS A 66 11.64 6.63 5.84
N SER A 67 11.21 6.56 7.10
CA SER A 67 11.96 7.18 8.19
C SER A 67 13.21 6.39 8.59
N LYS A 68 13.30 5.10 8.23
CA LYS A 68 14.43 4.24 8.60
C LYS A 68 15.60 4.29 7.63
N LEU A 69 15.44 4.93 6.46
CA LEU A 69 16.50 5.10 5.46
C LEU A 69 17.20 6.46 5.56
N LYS A 70 16.81 7.33 6.52
CA LYS A 70 17.58 8.54 6.81
C LYS A 70 18.66 8.25 7.84
N ARG A 71 19.89 8.22 7.32
CA ARG A 71 21.23 8.12 7.95
C ARG A 71 21.78 6.72 8.08
#